data_AF-A0A438AN37-F1
#
_entry.id   AF-A0A438AN37-F1
#
_cell.length_a   1.000
_cell.length_b   1.000
_cell.length_c   1.000
_cell.angle_alpha   90.00
_cell.angle_beta   90.00
_cell.angle_gamma   90.00
#
_symmetry.space_group_name_H-M   'P 1'
#
loop_
_entity.id
_entity.type
_entity.pdbx_description
1 polymer ?
#
loop_
_entity_poly.entity_id
_entity_poly.type
_entity_poly.pdbx_seq_one_letter_code
_entity_poly.pdbx_strand_id
1 'polypeptide(L)'
;MATMMAEAQMVVGLRCLGLAGVWAVAPGETQRMVSEKAPVFAQAGQDAWAKALSGARPDEVMAAWLRPISRKTHANSVRLAKRGPKFR
;
A
#
# COMPACT_ATOMS: atom_id res chain seq x y z
N MET A 1 6.58 10.45 4.61
CA MET A 1 5.34 10.63 3.80
C MET A 1 5.63 10.84 2.32
N ALA A 2 6.58 11.69 1.92
CA ALA A 2 6.95 11.90 0.51
C ALA A 2 7.23 10.60 -0.27
N THR A 3 8.00 9.67 0.30
CA THR A 3 8.27 8.35 -0.30
C THR A 3 6.99 7.54 -0.53
N MET A 4 6.08 7.53 0.44
CA MET A 4 4.80 6.82 0.33
C MET A 4 3.92 7.41 -0.78
N MET A 5 3.90 8.74 -0.94
CA MET A 5 3.15 9.38 -2.02
C MET A 5 3.71 8.96 -3.39
N ALA A 6 5.03 8.97 -3.55
CA ALA A 6 5.67 8.49 -4.78
C ALA A 6 5.37 7.01 -5.05
N GLU A 7 5.43 6.15 -4.03
CA GLU A 7 5.07 4.73 -4.14
C GLU A 7 3.59 4.54 -4.49
N ALA A 8 2.69 5.36 -3.94
CA ALA A 8 1.28 5.32 -4.27
C ALA A 8 1.05 5.68 -5.74
N GLN A 9 1.72 6.74 -6.24
CA GLN A 9 1.67 7.09 -7.66
C GLN A 9 2.23 5.98 -8.55
N MET A 10 3.33 5.32 -8.15
CA MET A 10 3.84 4.14 -8.86
C MET A 10 2.83 3.00 -8.90
N VAL A 11 2.16 2.69 -7.78
CA VAL A 11 1.14 1.63 -7.73
C VAL A 11 -0.02 1.95 -8.68
N VAL A 12 -0.49 3.20 -8.71
CA VAL A 12 -1.55 3.63 -9.63
C VAL A 12 -1.06 3.50 -11.08
N GLY A 13 0.11 4.05 -11.41
CA GLY A 13 0.68 4.00 -12.76
C GLY A 13 0.87 2.57 -13.27
N LEU A 14 1.47 1.69 -12.47
CA LEU A 14 1.69 0.29 -12.85
C LEU A 14 0.38 -0.47 -13.06
N ARG A 15 -0.66 -0.16 -12.30
CA ARG A 15 -1.99 -0.76 -12.50
C ARG A 15 -2.69 -0.21 -13.74
N CYS A 16 -2.55 1.08 -14.04
CA CYS A 16 -3.01 1.65 -15.31
C CYS A 16 -2.30 1.00 -16.51
N LEU A 17 -0.98 0.80 -16.44
CA LEU A 17 -0.22 0.08 -17.47
C LEU A 17 -0.66 -1.39 -17.59
N GLY A 18 -1.01 -2.03 -16.47
CA GLY A 18 -1.57 -3.38 -16.46
C GLY A 18 -2.94 -3.45 -17.17
N LEU A 19 -3.82 -2.47 -16.92
CA LEU A 19 -5.11 -2.34 -17.62
C LEU A 19 -4.93 -2.06 -19.11
N ALA A 20 -3.92 -1.26 -19.48
CA ALA A 20 -3.56 -1.00 -20.87
C ALA A 20 -2.90 -2.21 -21.57
N GLY A 21 -2.65 -3.32 -20.86
CA GLY A 21 -2.02 -4.52 -21.39
C GLY A 21 -0.50 -4.42 -21.58
N VAL A 22 0.12 -3.32 -21.16
CA VAL A 22 1.55 -3.03 -21.32
C VAL A 22 2.38 -3.65 -20.18
N TRP A 23 1.77 -3.90 -19.03
CA TRP A 23 2.43 -4.44 -17.84
C TRP A 23 1.86 -5.79 -17.42
N ALA A 24 2.72 -6.70 -16.96
CA ALA A 24 2.27 -8.01 -16.50
C ALA A 24 1.54 -7.90 -15.14
N VAL A 25 0.33 -8.48 -15.05
CA VAL A 25 -0.48 -8.53 -13.83
C VAL A 25 -0.84 -9.99 -13.54
N ALA A 26 -0.74 -10.41 -12.28
CA ALA A 26 -1.09 -11.77 -11.88
C ALA A 26 -2.61 -12.00 -11.96
N PRO A 27 -3.06 -13.21 -12.34
CA PRO A 27 -4.43 -13.63 -12.11
C PRO A 27 -4.80 -13.44 -10.63
N GLY A 28 -5.89 -12.73 -10.35
CA GLY A 28 -6.33 -12.45 -8.98
C GLY A 28 -5.64 -11.28 -8.26
N GLU A 29 -4.73 -10.51 -8.91
CA GLU A 29 -4.09 -9.35 -8.27
C GLU A 29 -5.13 -8.31 -7.79
N THR A 30 -6.23 -8.11 -8.52
CA THR A 30 -7.33 -7.22 -8.12
C THR A 30 -8.03 -7.72 -6.85
N GLN A 31 -8.29 -9.02 -6.75
CA GLN A 31 -8.91 -9.62 -5.57
C GLN A 31 -7.99 -9.49 -4.35
N ARG A 32 -6.70 -9.79 -4.53
CA ARG A 32 -5.68 -9.64 -3.49
C ARG A 32 -5.57 -8.19 -3.03
N MET A 33 -5.60 -7.23 -3.95
CA MET A 33 -5.53 -5.81 -3.63
C MET A 33 -6.66 -5.36 -2.69
N VAL A 34 -7.89 -5.81 -2.94
CA VAL A 34 -9.05 -5.45 -2.12
C VAL A 34 -9.00 -6.19 -0.78
N SER A 35 -8.70 -7.49 -0.79
CA SER A 35 -8.66 -8.30 0.44
C SER A 35 -7.57 -7.86 1.42
N GLU A 36 -6.49 -7.26 0.92
CA GLU A 36 -5.42 -6.71 1.73
C GLU A 36 -5.81 -5.41 2.47
N LYS A 37 -6.85 -4.68 2.05
CA LYS A 37 -7.20 -3.37 2.65
C LYS A 37 -7.71 -3.51 4.08
N ALA A 38 -8.76 -4.30 4.28
CA ALA A 38 -9.42 -4.45 5.58
C ALA A 38 -8.46 -4.81 6.73
N PRO A 39 -7.60 -5.85 6.61
CA PRO A 39 -6.68 -6.20 7.69
C PRO A 39 -5.62 -5.11 7.93
N VAL A 40 -5.17 -4.40 6.90
CA VAL A 40 -4.19 -3.30 7.05
C VAL A 40 -4.81 -2.11 7.77
N PHE A 41 -6.06 -1.75 7.48
CA PHE A 41 -6.77 -0.70 8.20
C PHE A 41 -7.09 -1.09 9.65
N ALA A 42 -7.43 -2.36 9.90
CA ALA A 42 -7.61 -2.86 11.27
C ALA A 42 -6.30 -2.75 12.07
N GLN A 43 -5.17 -3.18 11.51
CA GLN A 43 -3.86 -3.03 12.14
C GLN A 43 -3.49 -1.56 12.38
N ALA A 44 -3.71 -0.69 11.38
CA ALA A 44 -3.50 0.75 11.51
C ALA A 44 -4.31 1.36 12.66
N GLY A 45 -5.57 0.93 12.79
CA GLY A 45 -6.44 1.31 13.90
C GLY A 45 -5.85 0.87 15.24
N GLN A 46 -5.52 -0.41 15.39
CA GLN A 46 -4.95 -0.97 16.62
C GLN A 46 -3.65 -0.25 17.03
N ASP A 47 -2.74 0.01 16.09
CA ASP A 47 -1.48 0.70 16.34
C ASP A 47 -1.71 2.14 16.81
N ALA A 48 -2.66 2.85 16.18
CA ALA A 48 -3.04 4.20 16.55
C ALA A 48 -3.70 4.25 17.93
N TRP A 49 -4.63 3.32 18.21
CA TRP A 49 -5.29 3.20 19.51
C TRP A 49 -4.30 2.90 20.63
N ALA A 50 -3.38 1.95 20.42
CA ALA A 50 -2.34 1.64 21.38
C ALA A 50 -1.45 2.87 21.67
N LYS A 51 -1.12 3.66 20.64
CA LYS A 51 -0.35 4.89 20.81
C LYS A 51 -1.12 6.02 21.49
N ALA A 52 -2.41 6.14 21.22
CA ALA A 52 -3.26 7.11 21.90
C ALA A 52 -3.37 6.79 23.40
N LEU A 53 -3.58 5.51 23.75
CA LEU A 53 -3.65 5.05 25.15
C LEU A 53 -2.34 5.23 25.91
N SER A 54 -1.19 5.24 25.23
CA SER A 54 0.09 5.55 25.86
C SER A 54 0.33 7.05 26.10
N GLY A 55 -0.67 7.92 25.87
CA GLY A 55 -0.56 9.36 26.00
C GLY A 55 0.33 10.03 24.94
N ALA A 56 0.52 9.37 23.79
CA ALA A 56 1.34 9.91 22.71
C ALA A 56 0.69 11.16 22.10
N ARG A 57 1.50 12.01 21.48
CA ARG A 57 1.00 13.21 20.82
C ARG A 57 0.17 12.85 19.57
N PRO A 58 -0.75 13.72 19.12
CA PRO A 58 -1.57 13.47 17.94
C PRO A 58 -0.78 13.12 16.66
N ASP A 59 0.40 13.73 16.46
CA ASP A 59 1.28 13.44 15.33
C ASP A 59 1.90 12.04 15.40
N GLU A 60 2.18 11.54 16.60
CA GLU A 60 2.70 10.17 16.82
C GLU A 60 1.61 9.12 16.62
N VAL A 61 0.38 9.42 17.03
CA VAL A 61 -0.80 8.58 16.77
C VAL A 61 -1.05 8.48 15.26
N MET A 62 -1.00 9.61 14.56
CA MET A 62 -1.12 9.63 13.10
C MET A 62 0.03 8.86 12.42
N ALA A 63 1.27 9.03 12.89
CA ALA A 63 2.40 8.27 12.37
C ALA A 63 2.22 6.76 12.56
N ALA A 64 1.68 6.33 13.71
CA ALA A 64 1.38 4.94 13.99
C ALA A 64 0.29 4.38 13.07
N TRP A 65 -0.76 5.17 12.81
CA TRP A 65 -1.80 4.82 11.85
C TRP A 65 -1.25 4.67 10.41
N LEU A 66 -0.41 5.61 9.96
CA LEU A 66 0.13 5.62 8.61
C LEU A 66 1.20 4.55 8.36
N ARG A 67 1.92 4.12 9.40
CA ARG A 67 3.05 3.18 9.28
C ARG A 67 2.69 1.87 8.57
N PRO A 68 1.67 1.09 8.98
CA PRO A 68 1.29 -0.14 8.30
C PRO A 68 0.81 0.11 6.87
N ILE A 69 0.11 1.21 6.62
CA ILE A 69 -0.37 1.60 5.28
C ILE A 69 0.84 1.86 4.36
N SER A 70 1.82 2.64 4.82
CA SER A 70 3.02 2.95 4.03
C SER A 70 3.83 1.68 3.70
N ARG A 71 4.00 0.76 4.66
CA ARG A 71 4.68 -0.52 4.42
C ARG A 71 3.96 -1.34 3.36
N LYS A 72 2.63 -1.32 3.35
CA LYS A 72 1.85 -2.05 2.37
C LYS A 72 1.91 -1.41 0.98
N THR A 73 1.90 -0.08 0.91
CA THR A 73 2.11 0.68 -0.34
C THR A 73 3.47 0.36 -0.95
N HIS A 74 4.54 0.38 -0.15
CA HIS A 74 5.88 -0.03 -0.58
C HIS A 74 5.91 -1.48 -1.10
N ALA A 75 5.34 -2.42 -0.33
CA ALA A 75 5.28 -3.82 -0.76
C ALA A 75 4.48 -4.01 -2.06
N ASN A 76 3.48 -3.17 -2.31
CA ASN A 76 2.73 -3.16 -3.57
C ASN A 76 3.57 -2.60 -4.73
N SER A 77 4.22 -1.46 -4.55
CA SER A 77 5.05 -0.85 -5.60
C SER A 77 6.17 -1.80 -6.02
N VAL A 78 6.89 -2.42 -5.08
CA VAL A 78 7.93 -3.41 -5.34
C VAL A 78 7.38 -4.64 -6.08
N ARG A 79 6.24 -5.18 -5.63
CA ARG A 79 5.66 -6.39 -6.25
C ARG A 79 5.19 -6.15 -7.67
N LEU A 80 4.53 -5.02 -7.92
CA LEU A 80 4.10 -4.64 -9.27
C LEU A 80 5.31 -4.36 -10.16
N ALA A 81 6.31 -3.65 -9.66
CA ALA A 81 7.53 -3.36 -10.41
C ALA A 81 8.29 -4.63 -10.81
N LYS A 82 8.32 -5.66 -9.94
CA LYS A 82 8.95 -6.95 -10.24
C LYS A 82 8.33 -7.73 -11.39
N ARG A 83 7.11 -7.41 -11.81
CA ARG A 83 6.43 -8.15 -12.90
C ARG A 83 6.96 -7.78 -14.28
N GLY A 84 7.39 -6.54 -14.46
CA GLY A 84 7.93 -6.03 -15.71
C GLY A 84 6.88 -5.80 -16.81
N PRO A 85 7.30 -5.17 -17.93
CA PRO A 85 6.45 -5.00 -19.10
C PRO A 85 6.10 -6.35 -19.74
N LYS A 86 4.91 -6.43 -20.34
CA LYS A 86 4.44 -7.62 -21.05
C LYS A 86 4.96 -7.60 -22.49
N PHE A 87 6.22 -7.97 -22.68
CA PHE A 87 6.80 -8.19 -24.01
C PHE A 87 6.59 -9.66 -24.41
N ARG A 88 5.46 -9.93 -25.07
CA ARG A 88 4.96 -11.25 -25.50
C ARG A 88 4.48 -12.17 -24.39
#